data_AF-A0A7W1BUY5-F1
#
_entry.id   AF-A0A7W1BUY5-F1
#
_cell.length_a   1.000
_cell.length_b   1.000
_cell.length_c   1.000
_cell.angle_alpha   90.00
_cell.angle_beta   90.00
_cell.angle_gamma   90.00
#
_symmetry.space_group_name_H-M   'P 1'
#
loop_
_entity.id
_entity.type
_entity.pdbx_description
1 polymer ?
#
loop_
_entity_poly.entity_id
_entity_poly.type
_entity_poly.pdbx_seq_one_letter_code
_entity_poly.pdbx_strand_id
1 'polypeptide(L)' 'MSDQQAEGSREEDVAPTGGDEISEEAIAARAHEISLGDDAGTAEENWQRAERELRQGSGEVRP' A
#
# COMPACT_ATOMS: atom_id res chain seq x y z
N MET A 1 5.05 42.72 -29.86
CA MET A 1 3.82 42.30 -29.17
C MET A 1 4.13 40.96 -28.54
N SER A 2 4.43 41.00 -27.24
CA SER A 2 4.41 39.84 -26.36
C SER A 2 2.97 39.39 -26.19
N ASP A 3 2.75 38.09 -26.13
CA ASP A 3 1.75 37.39 -25.30
C ASP A 3 1.53 35.99 -25.86
N GLN A 4 1.96 34.98 -25.11
CA GLN A 4 1.27 33.70 -24.90
C GLN A 4 2.12 32.90 -23.89
N GLN A 5 1.72 32.97 -22.61
CA GLN A 5 1.10 31.86 -21.85
C GLN A 5 2.13 30.76 -21.55
N ALA A 6 2.73 30.61 -20.36
CA ALA A 6 2.28 30.77 -18.97
C ALA A 6 1.07 29.92 -18.59
N GLU A 7 1.15 28.58 -18.77
CA GLU A 7 0.51 27.57 -17.92
C GLU A 7 1.47 26.35 -17.90
N GLY A 8 2.06 25.93 -16.78
CA GLY A 8 1.45 25.84 -15.47
C GLY A 8 0.69 24.52 -15.32
N SER A 9 1.30 23.40 -15.72
CA SER A 9 0.89 22.08 -15.24
C SER A 9 2.15 21.24 -15.16
N ARG A 10 2.80 21.35 -14.01
CA ARG A 10 3.62 20.27 -13.46
C ARG A 10 2.68 19.09 -13.36
N GLU A 11 2.58 18.34 -14.45
CA GLU A 11 2.20 16.95 -14.44
C GLU A 11 3.29 16.28 -13.61
N GLU A 12 3.20 16.42 -12.29
CA GLU A 12 3.63 15.35 -11.40
C GLU A 12 2.74 14.17 -11.77
N ASP A 13 3.16 13.50 -12.84
CA ASP A 13 2.95 12.09 -13.09
C ASP A 13 3.57 11.37 -11.89
N VAL A 14 2.90 11.48 -10.74
CA VAL A 14 3.02 10.48 -9.69
C VAL A 14 2.37 9.26 -10.29
N ALA A 15 3.13 8.55 -11.10
CA ALA A 15 2.81 7.21 -11.51
C ALA A 15 2.27 6.51 -10.25
N PRO A 16 1.01 6.01 -10.25
CA PRO A 16 0.64 5.08 -9.20
C PRO A 16 1.66 3.95 -9.35
N THR A 17 2.53 3.78 -8.35
CA THR A 17 3.39 2.62 -8.20
C THR A 17 2.46 1.44 -7.93
N GLY A 18 1.79 1.01 -8.99
CA GLY A 18 0.65 0.12 -8.99
C GLY A 18 1.00 -1.06 -9.87
N GLY A 19 1.62 -2.06 -9.25
CA GLY A 19 1.87 -3.35 -9.84
C GLY A 19 2.67 -4.18 -8.85
N ASP A 20 1.98 -4.99 -8.05
CA ASP A 20 2.50 -6.04 -7.17
C ASP A 20 3.12 -5.66 -5.80
N GLU A 21 3.41 -4.41 -5.50
CA GLU A 21 3.94 -4.04 -4.19
C GLU A 21 2.81 -3.73 -3.20
N ILE A 22 2.67 -4.59 -2.18
CA ILE A 22 1.75 -4.38 -1.06
C ILE A 22 2.11 -3.05 -0.40
N SER A 23 1.16 -2.12 -0.35
CA SER A 23 1.39 -0.83 0.28
C SER A 23 1.57 -0.99 1.80
N GLU A 24 2.45 -0.19 2.38
CA GLU A 24 2.63 -0.13 3.84
C GLU A 24 1.32 0.19 4.57
N GLU A 25 0.43 0.98 3.95
CA GLU A 25 -0.91 1.25 4.48
C GLU A 25 -1.77 -0.03 4.54
N ALA A 26 -1.71 -0.89 3.53
CA ALA A 26 -2.42 -2.17 3.56
C ALA A 26 -1.87 -3.09 4.65
N ILE A 27 -0.54 -3.12 4.82
CA ILE A 27 0.13 -3.85 5.90
C ILE A 27 -0.31 -3.31 7.26
N ALA A 28 -0.33 -1.98 7.43
CA ALA A 28 -0.73 -1.32 8.67
C ALA A 28 -2.19 -1.63 9.03
N ALA A 29 -3.10 -1.53 8.05
CA ALA A 29 -4.51 -1.86 8.24
C ALA A 29 -4.67 -3.33 8.67
N ARG A 30 -3.98 -4.24 7.98
CA ARG A 30 -4.05 -5.68 8.29
C ARG A 30 -3.40 -6.02 9.64
N ALA A 31 -2.30 -5.36 9.99
CA ALA A 31 -1.63 -5.53 11.27
C ALA A 31 -2.51 -5.05 12.43
N HIS A 32 -3.25 -3.95 12.23
CA HIS A 32 -4.22 -3.47 13.20
C HIS A 32 -5.36 -4.49 13.40
N GLU A 33 -5.91 -5.07 12.33
CA GLU A 33 -6.91 -6.14 12.46
C GLU A 33 -6.39 -7.34 13.26
N ILE A 34 -5.16 -7.78 12.99
CA ILE A 34 -4.50 -8.88 13.73
C ILE A 34 -4.35 -8.51 15.21
N SER A 35 -4.00 -7.25 15.49
CA SER A 35 -3.79 -6.77 16.87
C SER A 35 -5.05 -6.77 17.73
N LEU A 36 -6.24 -6.84 17.13
CA LEU A 36 -7.52 -6.90 17.84
C LEU A 36 -7.90 -8.32 18.28
N GLY A 37 -7.18 -9.35 17.83
CA GLY A 37 -7.45 -10.75 18.18
C GLY A 37 -6.81 -11.19 19.50
N ASP A 38 -7.34 -12.25 20.10
CA ASP A 38 -6.81 -12.83 21.35
C ASP A 38 -5.39 -13.41 21.21
N ASP A 39 -4.97 -13.79 20.00
CA ASP A 39 -3.62 -14.27 19.65
C ASP A 39 -2.71 -13.15 19.09
N ALA A 40 -3.06 -11.89 19.33
CA ALA A 40 -2.25 -10.76 18.91
C ALA A 40 -0.88 -10.75 19.61
N GLY A 41 0.18 -10.62 18.81
CA GLY A 41 1.53 -10.38 19.30
C GLY A 41 1.82 -8.89 19.48
N THR A 42 3.10 -8.55 19.53
CA THR A 42 3.54 -7.15 19.46
C THR A 42 3.19 -6.51 18.11
N ALA A 43 3.24 -5.18 18.03
CA ALA A 43 2.96 -4.45 16.80
C ALA A 43 3.87 -4.88 15.63
N GLU A 44 5.14 -5.17 15.91
CA GLU A 44 6.11 -5.63 14.91
C GLU A 44 5.78 -7.06 14.42
N GLU A 45 5.39 -7.96 15.32
CA GLU A 45 4.95 -9.31 14.95
C GLU A 45 3.67 -9.28 14.11
N ASN A 46 2.71 -8.43 14.49
CA ASN A 46 1.46 -8.26 13.75
C ASN A 46 1.72 -7.64 12.37
N TRP A 47 2.68 -6.72 12.26
CA TRP A 47 3.13 -6.13 10.99
C TRP A 47 3.73 -7.18 10.05
N GLN A 48 4.69 -7.98 10.54
CA GLN A 48 5.31 -9.05 9.76
C GLN A 48 4.29 -10.11 9.34
N ARG A 49 3.29 -10.40 10.18
CA ARG A 49 2.21 -11.32 9.86
C ARG A 49 1.30 -10.75 8.77
N ALA A 50 0.93 -9.48 8.89
CA ALA A 50 0.14 -8.76 7.90
C ALA A 50 0.82 -8.72 6.52
N GLU A 51 2.11 -8.35 6.47
CA GLU A 51 2.88 -8.34 5.22
C GLU A 51 2.86 -9.71 4.55
N ARG A 52 3.08 -10.78 5.33
CA ARG A 52 3.10 -12.16 4.83
C ARG A 52 1.74 -12.62 4.36
N GLU A 53 0.66 -12.28 5.06
CA GLU A 53 -0.71 -12.61 4.66
C GLU A 53 -1.08 -11.90 3.35
N LEU A 54 -0.75 -10.62 3.22
CA LEU A 54 -1.01 -9.85 2.00
C LEU A 54 -0.16 -10.35 0.83
N ARG A 55 1.09 -10.74 1.06
CA ARG A 55 1.98 -11.29 0.02
C ARG A 55 1.54 -12.65 -0.48
N GLN A 56 1.00 -13.48 0.40
CA GLN A 56 0.47 -14.79 0.03
C GLN A 56 -0.93 -14.68 -0.58
N GLY A 57 -1.76 -13.75 -0.11
CA GLY A 57 -3.11 -13.49 -0.63
C GLY A 57 -3.12 -12.85 -2.03
N SER A 58 -2.11 -12.02 -2.36
CA SER A 58 -1.89 -11.51 -3.72
C SER A 58 -1.43 -12.60 -4.71
N GLY A 59 -1.04 -13.78 -4.21
CA GLY A 59 -0.58 -14.92 -5.01
C GLY A 59 -1.64 -16.01 -5.24
N GLU A 60 -2.86 -15.90 -4.70
CA GLU A 60 -3.91 -16.88 -4.99
C GLU A 60 -4.63 -16.57 -6.31
N VAL A 61 -3.98 -17.07 -7.36
CA VAL A 61 -4.55 -17.48 -8.64
C VAL A 61 -5.92 -18.13 -8.44
N ARG A 62 -6.96 -17.57 -9.06
CA ARG A 62 -8.14 -18.32 -9.49
C ARG A 62 -8.08 -18.43 -11.01
N PRO A 63 -8.44 -19.55 -11.67
CA PRO A 63 -9.15 -20.75 -11.21
C PRO A 63 -8.32 -22.04 -11.12
#